data_AF-A0A522BFJ6-F1
#
_entry.id   AF-A0A522BFJ6-F1
#
_cell.length_a   1.000
_cell.length_b   1.000
_cell.length_c   1.000
_cell.angle_alpha   90.00
_cell.angle_beta   90.00
_cell.angle_gamma   90.00
#
_symmetry.space_group_name_H-M   'P 1'
#
loop_
_entity.id
_entity.type
_entity.pdbx_description
1 polymer ?
#
loop_
_entity_poly.entity_id
_entity_poly.type
_entity_poly.pdbx_seq_one_letter_code
_entity_poly.pdbx_strand_id
1 'polypeptide(L)'
;MPSQAALIVGSDSLGALPAKLEARGFREIIHWDGRNRRVEHKPLPKRIDIVVVLCDRVSHRLMQSVKRQSKAAGIPIVFTDDFNDIGWGI
;
A
#
# COMPACT_ATOMS: atom_id res chain seq x y z
N MET A 1 15.59 7.30 -11.97
CA MET A 1 15.24 5.91 -11.68
C MET A 1 13.96 5.95 -10.87
N PRO A 2 12.88 5.25 -11.27
CA PRO A 2 11.75 5.06 -10.36
C PRO A 2 12.30 4.45 -9.07
N SER A 3 11.67 4.77 -7.95
CA SER A 3 11.90 4.06 -6.71
C SER A 3 11.62 2.57 -6.92
N GLN A 4 12.01 1.74 -5.97
CA GLN A 4 11.62 0.33 -5.95
C GLN A 4 10.82 0.10 -4.67
N ALA A 5 9.89 1.01 -4.36
CA ALA A 5 9.21 1.03 -3.07
C ALA A 5 7.70 0.91 -3.21
N ALA A 6 7.13 0.01 -2.42
CA ALA A 6 5.70 -0.22 -2.33
C ALA A 6 5.20 0.13 -0.93
N LEU A 7 4.12 0.90 -0.86
CA LEU A 7 3.39 1.14 0.39
C LEU A 7 2.20 0.19 0.46
N ILE A 8 2.12 -0.60 1.54
CA ILE A 8 0.99 -1.45 1.86
C ILE A 8 0.25 -0.81 3.03
N VAL A 9 -1.04 -0.57 2.87
CA VAL A 9 -1.91 0.04 3.88
C VAL A 9 -3.01 -0.94 4.22
N GLY A 10 -3.11 -1.31 5.49
CA GLY A 10 -4.10 -2.28 5.95
C GLY A 10 -3.55 -3.69 6.15
N SER A 11 -4.36 -4.50 6.83
CA SER A 11 -4.01 -5.80 7.41
C SER A 11 -3.04 -5.73 8.60
N ASP A 12 -3.34 -6.51 9.65
CA ASP A 12 -2.40 -6.75 10.76
C ASP A 12 -1.22 -7.65 10.32
N SER A 13 -1.30 -8.29 9.15
CA SER A 13 -0.27 -9.19 8.64
C SER A 13 -0.15 -9.09 7.12
N LEU A 14 1.07 -8.89 6.64
CA LEU A 14 1.37 -8.73 5.21
C LEU A 14 1.30 -10.04 4.41
N GLY A 15 1.27 -11.19 5.09
CA GLY A 15 1.23 -12.51 4.44
C GLY A 15 2.40 -12.69 3.46
N ALA A 16 2.11 -13.23 2.28
CA ALA A 16 3.07 -13.42 1.20
C ALA A 16 3.26 -12.16 0.30
N LEU A 17 2.55 -11.06 0.57
CA LEU A 17 2.61 -9.85 -0.26
C LEU A 17 4.03 -9.25 -0.36
N PRO A 18 4.81 -9.16 0.74
CA PRO A 18 6.16 -8.63 0.67
C PRO A 18 7.05 -9.47 -0.25
N ALA A 19 7.00 -10.80 -0.12
CA ALA A 19 7.75 -11.72 -0.96
C ALA A 19 7.35 -11.62 -2.45
N LYS A 20 6.05 -11.46 -2.75
CA LYS A 20 5.58 -11.24 -4.13
C LYS A 20 6.08 -9.90 -4.70
N LEU A 21 6.14 -8.85 -3.89
CA LEU A 21 6.65 -7.54 -4.30
C LEU A 21 8.19 -7.58 -4.49
N GLU A 22 8.92 -8.23 -3.59
CA GLU A 22 10.36 -8.46 -3.70
C GLU A 22 10.71 -9.25 -4.96
N ALA A 23 9.96 -10.31 -5.26
CA ALA A 23 10.13 -11.11 -6.48
C ALA A 23 9.94 -10.29 -7.78
N ARG A 24 9.25 -9.15 -7.71
CA ARG A 24 9.07 -8.21 -8.83
C ARG A 24 10.06 -7.06 -8.86
N GLY A 25 11.00 -7.02 -7.91
CA GLY A 25 12.05 -6.01 -7.85
C GLY A 25 11.70 -4.80 -6.98
N PHE A 26 10.63 -4.84 -6.18
CA PHE A 26 10.44 -3.88 -5.10
C PHE A 26 11.40 -4.24 -3.95
N ARG A 27 12.28 -3.31 -3.59
CA ARG A 27 13.27 -3.50 -2.52
C ARG A 27 12.84 -2.91 -1.19
N GLU A 28 11.90 -1.96 -1.24
CA GLU A 28 11.43 -1.26 -0.05
C GLU A 28 9.94 -1.49 0.10
N ILE A 29 9.54 -2.11 1.20
CA ILE A 29 8.14 -2.40 1.49
C ILE A 29 7.80 -1.70 2.79
N ILE A 30 6.94 -0.70 2.67
CA ILE A 30 6.48 0.11 3.79
C ILE A 30 5.11 -0.41 4.18
N HIS A 31 4.92 -0.76 5.43
CA HIS A 31 3.64 -1.22 5.94
C HIS A 31 3.04 -0.19 6.91
N TRP A 32 1.82 0.24 6.61
CA TRP A 32 0.97 0.99 7.53
C TRP A 32 -0.16 0.09 8.00
N ASP A 33 -0.08 -0.33 9.26
CA ASP A 33 -1.18 -1.04 9.88
C ASP A 33 -2.42 -0.10 9.89
N GLY A 34 -3.59 -0.64 9.53
CA GLY A 34 -4.84 0.12 9.46
C GLY A 34 -5.48 0.42 10.83
N ARG A 35 -4.98 -0.21 11.90
CA ARG A 35 -5.46 -0.12 13.28
C ARG A 35 -4.86 1.09 14.00
N ASN A 36 -3.71 1.59 13.55
CA ASN A 36 -3.00 2.71 14.15
C ASN A 36 -3.52 4.04 13.61
N ARG A 37 -4.43 4.69 14.36
CA ARG A 37 -4.98 6.01 14.00
C ARG A 37 -3.94 7.09 13.68
N ARG A 38 -2.68 6.95 14.13
CA ARG A 38 -1.62 7.92 13.80
C ARG A 38 -1.20 7.87 12.33
N VAL A 39 -1.41 6.74 11.63
CA VAL A 39 -1.08 6.64 10.20
C VAL A 39 -2.02 7.43 9.30
N GLU A 40 -3.24 7.75 9.76
CA GLU A 40 -4.21 8.57 9.03
C GLU A 40 -3.67 9.97 8.70
N HIS A 41 -2.87 10.52 9.61
CA HIS A 41 -2.24 11.83 9.50
C HIS A 41 -0.81 11.77 8.97
N LYS A 42 -0.25 10.58 8.70
CA LYS A 42 1.09 10.49 8.13
C LYS A 42 1.06 10.93 6.66
N PRO A 43 2.04 11.74 6.23
CA PRO A 43 2.26 11.97 4.82
C PRO A 43 2.72 10.68 4.14
N LEU A 44 2.36 10.50 2.87
CA LEU A 44 2.87 9.41 2.04
C LEU A 44 4.40 9.41 2.09
N PRO A 45 5.04 8.24 2.25
CA PRO A 45 6.48 8.14 2.18
C PRO A 45 6.99 8.72 0.87
N LYS A 46 8.10 9.47 0.95
CA LYS A 46 8.75 10.01 -0.24
C LYS A 46 9.38 8.84 -1.00
N ARG A 47 9.18 8.79 -2.33
CA ARG A 47 9.71 7.76 -3.24
C ARG A 47 9.02 6.39 -3.12
N ILE A 48 7.70 6.36 -3.28
CA ILE A 48 6.97 5.12 -3.52
C ILE A 48 6.41 5.13 -4.93
N ASP A 49 6.39 3.96 -5.56
CA ASP A 49 5.93 3.81 -6.95
C ASP A 49 4.51 3.26 -7.01
N ILE A 50 4.05 2.63 -5.93
CA ILE A 50 2.71 2.08 -5.82
C ILE A 50 2.20 2.10 -4.38
N VAL A 51 0.90 2.29 -4.24
CA VAL A 51 0.18 2.14 -2.99
C VAL A 51 -0.83 1.00 -3.12
N VAL A 52 -0.77 0.04 -2.21
CA VAL A 52 -1.70 -1.10 -2.12
C VAL A 52 -2.49 -0.93 -0.84
N VAL A 53 -3.82 -0.85 -0.95
CA VAL A 53 -4.73 -0.66 0.18
C VAL A 53 -5.59 -1.91 0.36
N LEU A 54 -5.57 -2.47 1.56
CA LEU A 54 -6.37 -3.62 1.97
C LEU A 54 -7.68 -3.14 2.59
N CYS A 55 -8.77 -3.25 1.84
CA CYS A 55 -10.06 -2.65 2.20
C CYS A 55 -10.74 -3.33 3.40
N ASP A 56 -10.45 -4.60 3.66
CA ASP A 56 -11.12 -5.41 4.69
C ASP A 56 -10.81 -4.93 6.12
N ARG A 57 -9.65 -4.28 6.35
CA ARG A 57 -9.20 -3.87 7.71
C ARG A 57 -8.68 -2.45 7.82
N VAL A 58 -9.12 -1.53 6.96
CA VAL A 58 -8.69 -0.11 6.97
C VAL A 58 -9.85 0.82 7.28
N SER A 59 -9.61 1.85 8.08
CA SER A 59 -10.61 2.88 8.34
C SER A 59 -10.91 3.68 7.06
N HIS A 60 -12.19 4.04 6.85
CA HIS A 60 -12.59 4.89 5.71
C HIS A 60 -11.78 6.19 5.63
N ARG A 61 -11.36 6.74 6.78
CA ARG A 61 -10.57 7.97 6.82
C ARG A 61 -9.14 7.76 6.32
N LEU A 62 -8.49 6.65 6.71
CA LEU A 62 -7.16 6.30 6.22
C LEU A 62 -7.20 6.05 4.71
N MET A 63 -8.21 5.34 4.20
CA MET A 63 -8.40 5.17 2.75
C MET A 63 -8.54 6.52 2.03
N GLN A 64 -9.38 7.43 2.53
CA GLN A 64 -9.55 8.76 1.92
C GLN A 64 -8.27 9.59 1.97
N SER A 65 -7.54 9.56 3.08
CA SER A 65 -6.26 10.25 3.23
C SER A 65 -5.24 9.74 2.22
N VAL A 66 -5.03 8.43 2.16
CA VAL A 66 -4.09 7.78 1.24
C VAL A 66 -4.47 8.01 -0.22
N LYS A 67 -5.77 7.87 -0.57
CA LYS A 67 -6.26 8.14 -1.93
C LYS A 67 -6.02 9.58 -2.36
N ARG A 68 -6.30 10.56 -1.48
CA ARG A 68 -6.07 11.99 -1.76
C ARG A 68 -4.59 12.27 -1.98
N GLN A 69 -3.73 11.77 -1.09
CA GLN A 69 -2.30 11.97 -1.18
C GLN A 69 -1.70 11.30 -2.42
N SER A 70 -2.14 10.07 -2.77
CA SER A 70 -1.64 9.33 -3.93
C SER A 70 -2.02 10.05 -5.23
N LYS A 71 -3.26 10.54 -5.32
CA LYS A 71 -3.73 11.35 -6.45
C LYS A 71 -2.95 12.66 -6.57
N ALA A 72 -2.64 13.33 -5.47
CA ALA A 72 -1.84 14.56 -5.48
C ALA A 72 -0.38 14.30 -5.90
N ALA A 73 0.16 13.13 -5.58
CA ALA A 73 1.52 12.72 -5.95
C ALA A 73 1.62 12.05 -7.34
N GLY A 74 0.49 11.78 -8.00
CA GLY A 74 0.47 11.04 -9.27
C GLY A 74 0.85 9.56 -9.15
N ILE A 75 0.74 8.99 -7.95
CA ILE A 75 1.16 7.62 -7.66
C ILE A 75 -0.05 6.68 -7.83
N PRO A 76 0.09 5.55 -8.55
CA PRO A 76 -0.98 4.58 -8.70
C PRO A 76 -1.36 3.95 -7.36
N ILE A 77 -2.67 3.80 -7.16
CA ILE A 77 -3.27 3.19 -5.98
C ILE A 77 -4.10 1.98 -6.39
N VAL A 78 -3.91 0.86 -5.70
CA VAL A 78 -4.61 -0.40 -5.89
C VAL A 78 -5.39 -0.71 -4.62
N PHE A 79 -6.68 -0.99 -4.77
CA PHE A 79 -7.54 -1.45 -3.68
C PHE A 79 -7.78 -2.94 -3.88
N THR A 80 -7.58 -3.71 -2.83
CA THR A 80 -7.78 -5.16 -2.84
C THR A 80 -8.25 -5.60 -1.47
N ASP A 81 -9.04 -6.65 -1.40
CA ASP A 81 -9.49 -7.33 -0.17
C ASP A 81 -8.78 -8.67 0.03
N ASP A 82 -8.13 -9.21 -1.01
CA ASP A 82 -7.31 -10.41 -0.95
C ASP A 82 -5.96 -10.23 -1.66
N PHE A 83 -4.88 -10.62 -0.96
CA PHE A 83 -3.52 -10.70 -1.49
C PHE A 83 -3.36 -11.62 -2.71
N ASN A 84 -4.32 -12.51 -2.97
CA ASN A 84 -4.35 -13.38 -4.14
C ASN A 84 -5.16 -12.80 -5.31
N ASP A 85 -6.01 -11.80 -5.04
CA ASP A 85 -6.92 -11.20 -6.03
C ASP A 85 -6.32 -9.96 -6.71
N ILE A 86 -5.11 -9.55 -6.29
CA ILE A 86 -4.28 -8.69 -7.14
C ILE A 86 -3.86 -9.56 -8.33
N GLY A 87 -4.70 -9.55 -9.37
CA GLY A 87 -4.63 -10.35 -10.59
C GLY A 87 -3.33 -10.17 -11.36
N TRP A 88 -2.26 -10.69 -10.80
CA TRP A 88 -0.95 -10.81 -11.43
C TRP A 88 -0.66 -12.27 -11.76
N GLY A 89 -1.70 -12.96 -12.22
CA GLY A 89 -1.57 -14.27 -12.83
C GLY A 89 -0.57 -14.19 -13.98
N ILE A 90 0.45 -15.03 -13.86
CA ILE A 90 1.13 -15.73 -14.94
C ILE A 90 0.29 -15.89 -16.23
#